data_AF-A0AAV6IJH6-F1
#
_entry.id   AF-A0AAV6IJH6-F1
#
_cell.length_a   1.000
_cell.length_b   1.000
_cell.length_c   1.000
_cell.angle_alpha   90.00
_cell.angle_beta   90.00
_cell.angle_gamma   90.00
#
_symmetry.space_group_name_H-M   'P 1'
#
loop_
_entity.id
_entity.type
_entity.pdbx_description
1 polymer ?
#
loop_
_entity_poly.entity_id
_entity_poly.type
_entity_poly.pdbx_seq_one_letter_code
_entity_poly.pdbx_strand_id
1 'polypeptide(L)' 'MAYDYPAEKLSVYVSDDGGLALTVFAFVEAAKFGSHWLPFCRRNSVAERCPKAYFRSNYPRSNETKQIKVLC' A
#
# COMPACT_ATOMS: atom_id res chain seq x y z
N MET A 1 -0.25 -5.44 2.16
CA MET A 1 1.00 -6.22 1.98
C MET A 1 2.20 -5.64 2.75
N ALA A 2 2.02 -4.70 3.68
CA ALA A 2 3.13 -4.08 4.42
C ALA A 2 3.42 -4.79 5.76
N TYR A 3 3.57 -6.11 5.72
CA TYR A 3 3.89 -6.89 6.91
C TYR A 3 5.36 -6.77 7.26
N ASP A 4 5.67 -6.89 8.56
CA ASP A 4 7.04 -6.99 9.05
C ASP A 4 7.51 -8.45 8.93
N TYR A 5 7.70 -8.88 7.69
CA TYR A 5 8.11 -10.23 7.35
C TYR A 5 9.10 -10.20 6.17
N PRO A 6 10.07 -11.13 6.09
CA PRO A 6 11.01 -11.18 4.98
C PRO A 6 10.28 -11.28 3.64
N ALA A 7 10.64 -10.41 2.69
CA ALA A 7 9.91 -10.25 1.44
C ALA A 7 9.98 -11.51 0.58
N GLU A 8 11.12 -12.20 0.61
CA GLU A 8 11.36 -13.47 -0.09
C GLU A 8 10.57 -14.65 0.47
N LYS A 9 9.98 -14.50 1.66
CA LYS A 9 9.13 -15.51 2.31
C LYS A 9 7.65 -15.15 2.31
N LEU A 10 7.30 -13.94 1.89
CA LEU A 10 5.92 -13.47 1.83
C LEU A 10 5.38 -13.61 0.42
N SER A 11 4.37 -14.46 0.26
CA SER A 11 3.59 -14.56 -0.98
C SER A 11 2.12 -14.31 -0.67
N VAL A 12 1.45 -13.57 -1.55
CA VAL A 12 0.02 -13.24 -1.41
C VAL A 12 -0.68 -13.72 -2.68
N TYR A 13 -1.72 -14.52 -2.51
CA TYR A 13 -2.56 -15.02 -3.59
C TYR A 13 -3.91 -14.31 -3.53
N VAL A 14 -4.39 -13.84 -4.67
CA VAL A 14 -5.69 -13.18 -4.82
C VAL A 14 -6.45 -13.90 -5.93
N SER A 15 -7.65 -14.36 -5.61
CA SER A 15 -8.58 -14.97 -6.58
C SER A 15 -9.66 -13.96 -6.93
N ASP A 16 -9.96 -13.82 -8.22
CA ASP A 16 -11.07 -13.03 -8.73
C ASP A 16 -11.92 -13.91 -9.65
N ASP A 17 -13.08 -14.33 -9.16
CA ASP A 17 -14.00 -15.19 -9.91
C ASP A 17 -14.70 -14.43 -11.06
N GLY A 18 -14.71 -13.10 -11.00
CA GLY A 18 -15.32 -12.25 -12.01
C GLY A 18 -14.44 -12.01 -13.24
N GLY A 19 -13.11 -12.18 -13.11
CA GLY A 19 -12.14 -12.02 -14.20
C GLY A 19 -12.24 -10.68 -14.95
N LEU A 20 -12.76 -9.63 -14.29
CA LEU A 20 -13.03 -8.36 -14.96
C LEU A 20 -11.72 -7.62 -15.24
N ALA A 21 -11.58 -7.06 -16.44
CA ALA A 21 -10.41 -6.26 -16.82
C ALA A 21 -10.17 -5.09 -15.85
N LEU A 22 -11.24 -4.54 -15.25
CA LEU A 22 -11.14 -3.49 -14.25
C LEU A 22 -10.41 -3.96 -12.98
N THR A 23 -10.64 -5.19 -12.52
CA THR A 23 -9.95 -5.76 -11.35
C THR A 23 -8.46 -5.90 -11.63
N VAL A 24 -8.12 -6.41 -12.82
CA VAL A 24 -6.72 -6.54 -13.26
C VAL A 24 -6.03 -5.17 -13.32
N PHE A 25 -6.70 -4.17 -13.90
CA PHE A 25 -6.20 -2.80 -13.95
C PHE A 25 -5.98 -2.21 -12.55
N ALA A 26 -6.98 -2.36 -11.66
CA ALA A 26 -6.88 -1.91 -10.28
C ALA A 26 -5.71 -2.59 -9.54
N PHE A 27 -5.44 -3.87 -9.81
CA PHE A 27 -4.33 -4.60 -9.22
C PHE A 27 -2.98 -4.08 -9.70
N VAL A 28 -2.85 -3.76 -10.99
CA VAL A 28 -1.64 -3.13 -11.56
C VAL A 28 -1.36 -1.78 -10.91
N GLU A 29 -2.39 -0.93 -10.79
CA GLU A 29 -2.24 0.38 -10.12
C GLU A 29 -1.93 0.22 -8.62
N ALA A 30 -2.56 -0.76 -7.94
CA ALA A 30 -2.25 -1.06 -6.54
C ALA A 30 -0.81 -1.55 -6.35
N ALA A 31 -0.25 -2.32 -7.29
CA ALA A 31 1.15 -2.74 -7.26
C ALA A 31 2.12 -1.56 -7.44
N LYS A 32 1.82 -0.64 -8.37
CA LYS A 32 2.57 0.61 -8.55
C LYS A 32 2.53 1.49 -7.30
N PHE A 33 1.37 1.62 -6.67
CA PHE A 33 1.27 2.33 -5.39
C PHE A 33 2.09 1.61 -4.30
N GLY A 34 2.03 0.28 -4.26
CA GLY A 34 2.77 -0.56 -3.32
C GLY A 34 4.28 -0.31 -3.33
N SER A 35 4.89 -0.04 -4.49
CA SER A 35 6.33 0.26 -4.57
C SER A 35 6.73 1.54 -3.83
N HIS A 36 5.79 2.46 -3.60
CA HIS A 36 5.99 3.70 -2.83
C HIS A 36 5.56 3.53 -1.37
N TRP A 37 4.42 2.87 -1.15
CA TRP A 37 3.84 2.67 0.18
C TRP A 37 4.68 1.76 1.07
N LEU A 38 5.22 0.66 0.53
CA LEU A 38 5.96 -0.32 1.33
C LEU A 38 7.27 0.26 1.89
N PRO A 39 8.13 0.95 1.12
CA PRO A 39 9.31 1.62 1.67
C PRO A 39 8.95 2.73 2.66
N PHE A 40 7.91 3.53 2.37
CA PHE A 40 7.43 4.56 3.30
C PHE A 40 7.04 3.97 4.65
N CYS A 41 6.26 2.89 4.62
CA CYS A 41 5.85 2.12 5.79
C CYS A 41 7.04 1.64 6.62
N ARG A 42 8.08 1.08 5.97
CA ARG A 42 9.28 0.56 6.64
C ARG A 42 10.12 1.67 7.25
N ARG A 43 10.42 2.73 6.49
CA ARG A 43 11.26 3.86 6.95
C ARG A 43 10.65 4.62 8.12
N ASN A 44 9.33 4.77 8.11
CA ASN A 44 8.61 5.56 9.11
C ASN A 44 7.98 4.68 10.21
N SER A 45 8.30 3.38 10.27
CA SER A 45 7.76 2.42 11.25
C SER A 45 6.24 2.53 11.43
N VAL A 46 5.52 2.72 10.31
CA VAL A 46 4.08 3.02 10.32
C VAL A 46 3.30 1.85 10.93
N ALA A 47 2.62 2.05 12.05
CA ALA A 47 1.80 0.99 12.66
C ALA A 47 0.53 0.67 11.84
N GLU A 48 -0.17 1.71 11.37
CA GLU A 48 -1.39 1.56 10.56
C GLU A 48 -1.04 1.34 9.09
N ARG A 49 -1.00 0.08 8.66
CA ARG A 49 -0.54 -0.33 7.33
C ARG A 49 -1.58 -0.16 6.22
N CYS A 50 -2.86 0.05 6.57
CA CYS A 50 -3.90 0.37 5.60
C CYS A 50 -3.81 1.86 5.21
N PRO A 51 -3.54 2.20 3.94
CA PRO A 51 -3.39 3.61 3.52
C PRO A 51 -4.61 4.45 3.88
N LYS A 52 -5.81 3.93 3.63
CA LYS A 52 -7.08 4.63 3.92
C LYS A 52 -7.24 4.92 5.41
N ALA A 53 -6.87 3.99 6.28
CA ALA A 53 -6.93 4.20 7.73
C ALA A 53 -5.84 5.17 8.21
N TYR A 54 -4.61 5.01 7.71
CA TYR A 54 -3.48 5.87 8.03
C TYR A 54 -3.78 7.34 7.71
N PHE A 55 -4.30 7.64 6.52
CA PHE A 55 -4.60 9.01 6.09
C PHE A 55 -5.85 9.63 6.74
N ARG A 56 -6.69 8.83 7.39
CA ARG A 56 -7.80 9.32 8.24
C ARG A 56 -7.33 9.69 9.65
N SER A 57 -6.17 9.19 10.08
CA SER A 57 -5.60 9.52 11.40
C SER A 57 -5.02 10.94 11.41
N ASN A 58 -4.91 11.53 12.60
CA ASN A 58 -4.32 12.87 12.83
C ASN A 58 -2.78 12.86 12.86
N TYR A 59 -2.12 11.93 12.15
CA TYR A 59 -0.65 11.87 12.11
C TYR A 59 -0.06 13.17 11.51
N PRO A 60 1.10 13.64 12.03
CA PRO A 60 1.78 14.82 11.48
C PRO A 60 2.07 14.63 9.99
N ARG A 61 1.54 15.54 9.17
CA ARG A 61 1.73 15.53 7.71
C ARG A 61 3.10 16.09 7.35
N SER A 62 4.10 15.23 7.25
CA SER A 62 5.34 15.56 6.55
C SER A 62 5.06 15.82 5.07
N ASN A 63 6.02 16.43 4.36
CA ASN A 63 5.90 16.60 2.92
C ASN A 63 5.86 15.25 2.19
N GLU A 64 6.66 14.27 2.64
CA GLU A 64 6.64 12.90 2.11
C GLU A 64 5.24 12.27 2.25
N THR A 65 4.59 12.39 3.41
CA THR A 65 3.24 11.86 3.64
C THR A 65 2.21 12.48 2.69
N LYS A 66 2.33 13.78 2.37
CA LYS A 66 1.46 14.45 1.40
C LYS A 66 1.67 13.90 0.00
N GLN A 67 2.93 13.68 -0.43
CA GLN A 67 3.24 13.13 -1.75
C GLN A 67 2.70 11.72 -1.92
N ILE A 68 2.85 10.86 -0.91
CA ILE A 68 2.31 9.49 -0.95
C ILE A 68 0.78 9.49 -1.04
N LYS A 69 0.10 10.44 -0.39
CA LYS A 69 -1.36 10.55 -0.44
C LYS A 69 -1.88 10.87 -1.85
N VAL A 70 -1.13 11.61 -2.66
CA VAL A 70 -1.50 11.94 -4.04
C VAL A 70 -1.45 10.72 -4.97
N LEU A 71 -0.71 9.68 -4.58
CA LEU A 71 -0.60 8.42 -5.33
C LEU A 71 -1.70 7.40 -4.98
N CYS A 72 -2.53 7.69 -3.97
CA CYS A 72 -3.69 6.89 -3.57
C CYS A 72 -4.95 7.35 -4.31
#